data_AF-A0A1H6G1N9-F1
#
_entry.id   AF-A0A1H6G1N9-F1
#
_cell.length_a   1.000
_cell.length_b   1.000
_cell.length_c   1.000
_cell.angle_alpha   90.00
_cell.angle_beta   90.00
_cell.angle_gamma   90.00
#
_symmetry.space_group_name_H-M   'P 1'
#
loop_
_entity.id
_entity.type
_entity.pdbx_description
1 polymer ?
#
loop_
_entity_poly.entity_id
_entity_poly.type
_entity_poly.pdbx_seq_one_letter_code
_entity_poly.pdbx_strand_id
1 'polypeptide(L)' 'MRKFLESDTGFYYAIGFFIIAIFVVALAVLVVISPVSLGAVELVGFVGGFVLFMLVYFVAISVHRLEGRNET' A
#
# COMPACT_ATOMS: atom_id res chain seq x y z
N MET A 1 -0.65 21.51 -6.57
CA MET A 1 -1.51 20.56 -5.84
C MET A 1 -2.76 20.13 -6.61
N ARG A 2 -3.54 21.02 -7.28
CA ARG A 2 -4.73 20.63 -8.05
C ARG A 2 -4.47 19.64 -9.20
N LYS A 3 -3.42 19.84 -10.01
CA LYS A 3 -3.08 18.95 -11.14
C LYS A 3 -2.72 17.49 -10.78
N PHE A 4 -2.31 17.21 -9.53
CA PHE A 4 -2.04 15.83 -9.09
C PHE A 4 -3.30 15.12 -8.59
N LEU A 5 -4.35 15.86 -8.25
CA LEU A 5 -5.65 15.35 -7.80
C LEU A 5 -6.64 15.17 -8.97
N GLU A 6 -6.39 15.80 -10.12
CA GLU A 6 -7.16 15.62 -11.36
C GLU A 6 -6.66 14.44 -12.20
N SER A 7 -5.52 13.84 -11.85
CA SER A 7 -5.06 12.58 -12.45
C SER A 7 -5.55 11.45 -11.56
N ASP A 8 -6.50 10.64 -12.05
CA ASP A 8 -7.00 9.45 -11.35
C ASP A 8 -5.86 8.58 -10.80
N THR A 9 -4.76 8.49 -11.55
CA THR A 9 -3.54 7.78 -11.14
C THR A 9 -2.88 8.38 -9.89
N GLY A 10 -2.77 9.70 -9.79
CA GLY A 10 -2.15 10.38 -8.64
C GLY A 10 -2.93 10.13 -7.34
N PHE A 11 -4.26 10.08 -7.43
CA PHE A 11 -5.13 9.73 -6.33
C PHE A 11 -4.93 8.27 -5.88
N TYR A 12 -4.84 7.32 -6.81
CA TYR A 12 -4.57 5.93 -6.47
C TYR A 12 -3.19 5.74 -5.79
N TYR A 13 -2.15 6.45 -6.24
CA TYR A 13 -0.87 6.41 -5.52
C TYR A 13 -0.99 6.97 -4.10
N ALA A 14 -1.73 8.07 -3.90
CA ALA A 14 -1.95 8.65 -2.58
C ALA A 14 -2.71 7.70 -1.64
N ILE A 15 -3.72 6.98 -2.15
CA ILE A 15 -4.41 5.92 -1.40
C ILE A 15 -3.43 4.82 -1.02
N GLY A 16 -2.59 4.37 -1.96
CA GLY A 16 -1.59 3.34 -1.68
C GLY A 16 -0.64 3.74 -0.54
N PHE A 17 -0.14 4.97 -0.56
CA PHE A 17 0.68 5.52 0.54
C PHE A 17 -0.09 5.60 1.85
N PHE A 18 -1.35 6.02 1.81
CA PHE A 18 -2.20 6.08 3.00
C PHE A 18 -2.41 4.70 3.62
N ILE A 19 -2.68 3.67 2.81
CA ILE A 19 -2.82 2.28 3.28
C ILE A 19 -1.53 1.79 3.95
N ILE A 20 -0.37 2.07 3.36
CA ILE A 20 0.94 1.74 3.95
C ILE A 20 1.10 2.45 5.30
N ALA A 21 0.79 3.74 5.38
CA ALA A 21 0.89 4.48 6.63
C ALA A 21 0.01 3.88 7.73
N ILE A 22 -1.25 3.56 7.43
CA ILE A 22 -2.17 2.92 8.37
C ILE A 22 -1.63 1.55 8.82
N PHE A 23 -1.10 0.75 7.90
CA PHE A 23 -0.51 -0.55 8.23
C PHE A 23 0.68 -0.42 9.19
N VAL A 24 1.60 0.52 8.92
CA VAL A 24 2.76 0.78 9.78
C VAL A 24 2.33 1.27 11.15
N VAL A 25 1.35 2.17 11.22
CA VAL A 25 0.80 2.68 12.49
C VAL A 25 0.15 1.53 13.28
N ALA A 26 -0.65 0.68 12.62
CA ALA A 26 -1.28 -0.47 13.26
C ALA A 26 -0.24 -1.47 13.80
N LEU A 27 0.82 -1.74 13.03
CA LEU A 27 1.94 -2.56 13.49
C LEU A 27 2.67 -1.93 14.68
N ALA A 28 2.94 -0.64 14.65
CA ALA A 28 3.58 0.06 15.76
C ALA A 28 2.72 -0.03 17.04
N VAL A 29 1.40 0.19 16.91
CA VAL A 29 0.45 0.03 18.02
C VAL A 29 0.47 -1.40 18.55
N LEU A 30 0.44 -2.41 17.67
CA LEU A 30 0.46 -3.82 18.05
C LEU A 30 1.71 -4.17 18.87
N VAL A 31 2.88 -3.72 18.42
CA VAL A 31 4.16 -3.93 19.13
C VAL A 31 4.16 -3.27 20.50
N VAL A 32 3.59 -2.07 20.63
CA VAL A 32 3.51 -1.34 21.91
C VAL A 32 2.57 -2.01 22.90
N ILE A 33 1.40 -2.45 22.46
CA ILE A 33 0.37 -3.01 23.36
C ILE A 33 0.57 -4.50 23.66
N SER A 34 1.30 -5.23 22.82
CA SER A 34 1.51 -6.67 22.97
C SER A 34 2.90 -7.10 22.47
N PRO A 35 3.95 -6.83 23.26
CA PRO A 35 5.33 -7.14 22.87
C PRO A 35 5.65 -8.64 22.71
N VAL A 36 4.74 -9.54 23.11
CA VAL A 36 4.90 -11.02 23.03
C VAL A 36 4.01 -11.65 21.93
N SER A 37 3.23 -10.88 21.15
CA SER A 37 2.11 -11.45 20.38
C SER A 37 2.46 -12.14 19.06
N LEU A 38 3.61 -11.88 18.44
CA LEU A 38 3.95 -12.44 17.12
C LEU A 38 5.35 -13.03 17.13
N GLY A 39 5.44 -14.32 16.80
CA GLY A 39 6.71 -14.94 16.47
C GLY A 39 7.30 -14.37 15.17
N ALA A 40 8.60 -14.56 14.97
CA ALA A 40 9.30 -14.00 13.83
C ALA A 40 8.74 -14.49 12.48
N VAL A 41 8.27 -15.73 12.42
CA VAL A 41 7.70 -16.33 11.20
C VAL A 41 6.35 -15.71 10.87
N GLU A 42 5.48 -15.56 11.87
CA GLU A 42 4.17 -14.94 11.72
C GLU A 42 4.30 -13.47 11.29
N LEU A 43 5.25 -12.73 11.89
CA LEU A 43 5.51 -11.34 11.51
C LEU A 43 6.01 -11.22 10.07
N VAL A 44 6.95 -12.08 9.65
CA VAL A 44 7.45 -12.10 8.27
C VAL A 44 6.34 -12.45 7.29
N GLY A 45 5.49 -13.43 7.62
CA GLY A 45 4.33 -13.78 6.80
C GLY A 45 3.33 -12.63 6.67
N PHE A 46 3.04 -11.95 7.78
CA PHE A 46 2.11 -10.82 7.82
C PHE A 46 2.62 -9.61 7.03
N VAL A 47 3.86 -9.18 7.30
CA VAL A 47 4.49 -8.06 6.59
C VAL A 47 4.72 -8.41 5.12
N GLY A 48 5.19 -9.63 4.83
CA GLY A 48 5.43 -10.11 3.47
C GLY A 48 4.15 -10.17 2.64
N GLY A 49 3.06 -10.69 3.22
CA GLY A 49 1.75 -10.71 2.59
C GLY A 49 1.23 -9.30 2.28
N PHE A 50 1.38 -8.36 3.22
CA PHE A 50 1.02 -6.97 3.00
C PHE A 50 1.85 -6.31 1.88
N VAL A 51 3.17 -6.53 1.87
CA VAL A 51 4.05 -6.00 0.81
C VAL A 51 3.67 -6.58 -0.56
N LEU A 52 3.39 -7.88 -0.64
CA LEU A 52 2.95 -8.52 -1.88
C LEU A 52 1.61 -7.94 -2.36
N PHE A 53 0.66 -7.75 -1.45
CA PHE A 53 -0.62 -7.12 -1.74
C PHE A 53 -0.44 -5.69 -2.28
N MET A 54 0.39 -4.88 -1.64
CA MET A 54 0.67 -3.51 -2.09
C MET A 54 1.39 -3.49 -3.43
N LEU A 55 2.29 -4.45 -3.69
CA LEU A 55 2.94 -4.59 -5.00
C LEU A 55 1.90 -4.84 -6.09
N VAL A 56 0.99 -5.79 -5.89
CA VAL A 56 -0.09 -6.08 -6.85
C VAL A 56 -0.96 -4.85 -7.08
N TYR A 57 -1.31 -4.13 -6.01
CA TYR A 57 -2.07 -2.87 -6.09
C TYR A 57 -1.38 -1.83 -6.99
N PHE A 58 -0.08 -1.56 -6.79
CA PHE A 58 0.64 -0.60 -7.61
C PHE A 58 0.86 -1.07 -9.05
N VAL A 59 1.05 -2.37 -9.27
CA VAL A 59 1.13 -2.94 -10.62
C VAL A 59 -0.19 -2.73 -11.37
N ALA A 60 -1.33 -3.00 -10.73
CA ALA A 60 -2.65 -2.80 -11.34
C ALA A 60 -2.87 -1.33 -11.76
N ILE A 61 -2.53 -0.37 -10.89
CA ILE A 61 -2.62 1.07 -11.21
C ILE A 61 -1.68 1.45 -12.35
N SER A 62 -0.48 0.88 -12.37
CA SER A 62 0.51 1.16 -13.41
C SER A 62 0.04 0.64 -14.77
N VAL A 63 -0.57 -0.55 -14.81
CA VAL A 63 -1.21 -1.11 -16.01
C VAL A 63 -2.36 -0.21 -16.48
N HIS A 64 -3.27 0.17 -15.58
CA HIS A 64 -4.39 1.04 -15.90
C HIS A 64 -3.95 2.38 -16.50
N ARG A 65 -2.85 2.96 -15.97
CA ARG A 65 -2.25 4.18 -16.53
C ARG A 65 -1.67 3.97 -17.93
N LEU A 66 -1.08 2.82 -18.20
CA LEU A 66 -0.52 2.49 -19.52
C LEU A 66 -1.62 2.29 -20.56
N GLU A 67 -2.74 1.65 -20.18
CA GLU A 67 -3.93 1.50 -21.03
C GLU A 67 -4.49 2.87 -21.43
N GLY A 68 -4.75 3.75 -20.46
CA GLY A 68 -5.30 5.09 -20.75
C GLY A 68 -4.38 6.00 -21.59
N ARG A 69 -3.08 5.69 -21.70
CA ARG A 69 -2.14 6.41 -22.58
C ARG A 69 -2.15 5.89 -24.02
N ASN A 70 -2.54 4.64 -24.25
CA ASN A 70 -2.56 4.03 -25.58
C ASN A 70 -3.89 4.28 -26.33
N GLU A 71 -4.91 4.80 -25.65
CA GLU A 71 -6.24 5.13 -26.20
C GLU A 71 -6.35 6.60 -26.68
N THR A 72 -5.30 7.41 -26.50
CA THR A 72 -5.22 8.83 -26.91
C THR A 72 -4.17 9.05 -28.00
#